data_AF-A0A9W6TJ51-F1
#
_entry.id   AF-A0A9W6TJ51-F1
#
_cell.length_a   1.000
_cell.length_b   1.000
_cell.length_c   1.000
_cell.angle_alpha   90.00
_cell.angle_beta   90.00
_cell.angle_gamma   90.00
#
_symmetry.space_group_name_H-M   'P 1'
#
loop_
_entity.id
_entity.type
_entity.pdbx_description
1 polymer ?
#
loop_
_entity_poly.entity_id
_entity_poly.type
_entity_poly.pdbx_seq_one_letter_code
_entity_poly.pdbx_strand_id
1 'polypeptide(L)'
;MIELMNHLGIEYVVLGNHEFDFGADELKARMRDSTSKWFGSNVLNAATGGLFDGVVDMELITLNDGLKLGVFGVCTEETPTLSFPGTSVKFDDVFSTSRRCVDELKAQGADFILALTHLAISQDKKLARQVPGIDLILGGHDHEPFTMYEGKTFIHKSGQNAFWLAKLEFELKRSAEHPERGLAVLPQWSMIANAHLPPQPACQQILFKYMRQMASEDDPEQNERVLATLATTLSTRTALLRAGESNAGNLVADALRSELAADVGFINGGFIRGDKEYPAKSSVTVGILKHEMPFPRPAVLVKIKGCDLRDALIQHLYKYPQQSGSHPHVSGLRLTVDMCLTPPAITKMVNDNGEPVDLDAELLVATSKFVAGGGDGCSSWLKGEVLREAAKIPEVVADFMMKKRLLAYPENEGRITILE
;
A
#
# COMPACT_ATOMS: atom_id res chain seq x y z
N MET A 1 -16.57 -3.07 -5.39
CA MET A 1 -15.72 -4.24 -5.08
C MET A 1 -16.56 -5.40 -4.55
N ILE A 2 -17.27 -5.24 -3.43
CA ILE A 2 -18.06 -6.31 -2.79
C ILE A 2 -19.02 -7.05 -3.74
N GLU A 3 -19.83 -6.35 -4.55
CA GLU A 3 -20.76 -7.01 -5.49
C GLU A 3 -20.04 -7.90 -6.52
N LEU A 4 -18.85 -7.48 -7.00
CA LEU A 4 -18.03 -8.31 -7.90
C LEU A 4 -17.46 -9.53 -7.16
N MET A 5 -17.00 -9.37 -5.92
CA MET A 5 -16.45 -10.48 -5.12
C MET A 5 -17.52 -11.53 -4.84
N ASN A 6 -18.72 -11.10 -4.45
CA ASN A 6 -19.87 -11.98 -4.21
C ASN A 6 -20.25 -12.73 -5.49
N HIS A 7 -20.29 -12.04 -6.64
CA HIS A 7 -20.58 -12.65 -7.94
C HIS A 7 -19.54 -13.67 -8.38
N LEU A 8 -18.25 -13.41 -8.11
CA LEU A 8 -17.16 -14.33 -8.39
C LEU A 8 -17.10 -15.52 -7.43
N GLY A 9 -17.89 -15.50 -6.35
CA GLY A 9 -17.87 -16.55 -5.33
C GLY A 9 -16.57 -16.57 -4.54
N ILE A 10 -15.94 -15.41 -4.29
CA ILE A 10 -14.75 -15.34 -3.44
C ILE A 10 -15.16 -15.71 -2.02
N GLU A 11 -14.65 -16.85 -1.54
CA GLU A 11 -15.05 -17.41 -0.25
C GLU A 11 -14.27 -16.82 0.93
N TYR A 12 -12.96 -16.59 0.75
CA TYR A 12 -12.06 -16.14 1.81
C TYR A 12 -11.31 -14.88 1.43
N VAL A 13 -11.22 -13.95 2.38
CA VAL A 13 -10.51 -12.67 2.26
C VAL A 13 -9.73 -12.45 3.55
N VAL A 14 -8.53 -11.87 3.49
CA VAL A 14 -7.82 -11.38 4.68
C VAL A 14 -7.79 -9.86 4.65
N LEU A 15 -7.99 -9.23 5.81
CA LEU A 15 -7.84 -7.78 5.93
C LEU A 15 -6.42 -7.33 5.59
N GLY A 16 -6.31 -6.30 4.76
CA GLY A 16 -5.10 -5.51 4.54
C GLY A 16 -5.22 -4.13 5.16
N ASN A 17 -4.16 -3.33 4.99
CA ASN A 17 -4.13 -1.99 5.57
C ASN A 17 -5.13 -1.04 4.89
N HIS A 18 -5.35 -1.17 3.58
CA HIS A 18 -6.22 -0.26 2.82
C HIS A 18 -7.72 -0.50 3.01
N GLU A 19 -8.11 -1.64 3.59
CA GLU A 19 -9.49 -1.85 4.05
C GLU A 19 -9.92 -0.80 5.09
N PHE A 20 -8.97 -0.16 5.78
CA PHE A 20 -9.21 0.87 6.79
C PHE A 20 -9.11 2.31 6.26
N ASP A 21 -8.94 2.52 4.94
CA ASP A 21 -8.72 3.87 4.38
C ASP A 21 -9.89 4.82 4.64
N PHE A 22 -11.10 4.27 4.71
CA PHE A 22 -12.35 4.99 4.98
C PHE A 22 -12.85 4.81 6.42
N GLY A 23 -12.01 4.24 7.30
CA GLY A 23 -12.31 4.01 8.70
C GLY A 23 -13.01 2.69 9.00
N ALA A 24 -12.93 2.28 10.26
CA ALA A 24 -13.42 0.99 10.73
C ALA A 24 -14.94 0.79 10.56
N ASP A 25 -15.75 1.85 10.66
CA ASP A 25 -17.20 1.74 10.51
C ASP A 25 -17.63 1.46 9.08
N GLU A 26 -16.96 2.09 8.11
CA GLU A 26 -17.20 1.84 6.68
C GLU A 26 -16.76 0.42 6.32
N LEU A 27 -15.60 -0.05 6.80
CA LEU A 27 -15.17 -1.43 6.62
C LEU A 27 -16.21 -2.44 7.15
N LYS A 28 -16.71 -2.23 8.38
CA LYS A 28 -17.77 -3.08 8.95
C LYS A 28 -19.03 -3.07 8.08
N ALA A 29 -19.39 -1.94 7.48
CA ALA A 29 -20.51 -1.87 6.54
C ALA A 29 -20.26 -2.73 5.31
N ARG A 30 -19.07 -2.66 4.70
CA ARG A 30 -18.73 -3.44 3.51
C ARG A 30 -18.60 -4.94 3.79
N MET A 31 -18.13 -5.34 4.97
CA MET A 31 -18.12 -6.75 5.37
C MET A 31 -19.55 -7.30 5.52
N ARG A 32 -20.52 -6.52 6.01
CA ARG A 32 -21.93 -6.94 6.07
C ARG A 32 -22.57 -7.14 4.70
N ASP A 33 -22.11 -6.40 3.69
CA ASP A 33 -22.56 -6.56 2.30
C ASP A 33 -21.87 -7.75 1.60
N SER A 34 -20.85 -8.37 2.21
CA SER A 34 -20.02 -9.42 1.64
C SER A 34 -20.55 -10.81 1.98
N THR A 35 -20.45 -11.75 1.03
CA THR A 35 -20.69 -13.18 1.27
C THR A 35 -19.43 -13.94 1.65
N SER A 36 -18.27 -13.29 1.64
CA SER A 36 -16.98 -13.88 1.98
C SER A 36 -16.78 -13.94 3.49
N LYS A 37 -15.93 -14.86 3.94
CA LYS A 37 -15.37 -14.87 5.30
C LYS A 37 -14.11 -14.01 5.32
N TRP A 38 -14.14 -12.98 6.16
CA TRP A 38 -13.06 -12.01 6.32
C TRP A 38 -12.18 -12.41 7.50
N PHE A 39 -10.93 -12.79 7.26
CA PHE A 39 -9.98 -13.13 8.30
C PHE A 39 -9.23 -11.91 8.82
N GLY A 40 -8.97 -11.92 10.13
CA GLY A 40 -8.23 -10.89 10.82
C GLY A 40 -7.89 -11.35 12.24
N SER A 41 -7.22 -12.49 12.37
CA SER A 41 -6.90 -13.15 13.64
C SER A 41 -6.14 -12.25 14.63
N ASN A 42 -5.40 -11.25 14.13
CA ASN A 42 -4.68 -10.26 14.93
C ASN A 42 -5.34 -8.87 14.94
N VAL A 43 -6.56 -8.72 14.41
CA VAL A 43 -7.30 -7.45 14.36
C VAL A 43 -8.38 -7.47 15.43
N LEU A 44 -8.22 -6.61 16.43
CA LEU A 44 -9.01 -6.60 17.65
C LEU A 44 -9.81 -5.31 17.80
N ASN A 45 -10.94 -5.42 18.50
CA ASN A 45 -11.64 -4.27 19.06
C ASN A 45 -10.87 -3.77 20.28
N ALA A 46 -10.40 -2.52 20.23
CA ALA A 46 -9.55 -1.94 21.28
C ALA A 46 -10.25 -1.82 22.64
N ALA A 47 -11.59 -1.71 22.67
CA ALA A 47 -12.36 -1.57 23.89
C ALA A 47 -12.59 -2.91 24.61
N THR A 48 -12.80 -4.00 23.86
CA THR A 48 -13.12 -5.31 24.43
C THR A 48 -11.92 -6.24 24.50
N GLY A 49 -10.89 -6.02 23.68
CA GLY A 49 -9.78 -6.95 23.46
C GLY A 49 -10.17 -8.21 22.68
N GLY A 50 -11.44 -8.33 22.27
CA GLY A 50 -11.91 -9.41 21.38
C GLY A 50 -11.63 -9.09 19.92
N LEU A 51 -11.97 -10.03 19.03
CA LEU A 51 -11.85 -9.85 17.59
C LEU A 51 -12.62 -8.62 17.11
N PHE A 52 -12.12 -7.99 16.04
CA PHE A 52 -12.83 -6.93 15.36
C PHE A 52 -14.17 -7.42 14.79
N ASP A 53 -15.22 -6.61 14.92
CA ASP A 53 -16.57 -7.04 14.56
C ASP A 53 -16.66 -7.46 13.08
N GLY A 54 -17.08 -8.70 12.84
CA GLY A 54 -17.27 -9.25 11.49
C GLY A 54 -16.09 -10.06 10.95
N VAL A 55 -14.94 -10.12 11.65
CA VAL A 55 -13.84 -11.00 11.25
C VAL A 55 -13.96 -12.42 11.81
N VAL A 56 -13.37 -13.36 11.10
CA VAL A 56 -13.15 -14.74 11.50
C VAL A 56 -11.73 -14.86 12.04
N ASP A 57 -11.57 -15.51 13.20
CA ASP A 57 -10.25 -15.81 13.75
C ASP A 57 -9.58 -16.92 12.94
N MET A 58 -10.23 -18.08 12.88
CA MET A 58 -9.74 -19.27 12.20
C MET A 58 -10.91 -20.13 11.73
N GLU A 59 -10.63 -21.03 10.80
CA GLU A 59 -11.57 -22.03 10.35
C GLU A 59 -10.90 -23.39 10.14
N LEU A 60 -11.61 -24.47 10.46
CA LEU A 60 -11.18 -25.84 10.19
C LEU A 60 -12.15 -26.49 9.19
N ILE A 61 -11.65 -26.80 8.00
CA ILE A 61 -12.41 -27.34 6.89
C ILE A 61 -12.11 -28.83 6.78
N THR A 62 -13.14 -29.68 6.81
CA THR A 62 -12.98 -31.12 6.58
C THR A 62 -13.10 -31.40 5.08
N LEU A 63 -12.04 -31.96 4.49
CA LEU A 63 -11.97 -32.37 3.09
C LEU A 63 -12.73 -33.69 2.87
N ASN A 64 -13.00 -34.01 1.61
CA ASN A 64 -13.82 -35.18 1.23
C ASN A 64 -13.25 -36.53 1.70
N ASP A 65 -11.93 -36.62 1.89
CA ASP A 65 -11.23 -37.81 2.37
C ASP A 65 -11.00 -37.82 3.90
N GLY A 66 -11.59 -36.84 4.61
CA GLY A 66 -11.49 -36.68 6.05
C GLY A 66 -10.23 -35.99 6.55
N LEU A 67 -9.31 -35.58 5.66
CA LEU A 67 -8.23 -34.66 6.02
C LEU A 67 -8.80 -33.30 6.40
N LYS A 68 -8.10 -32.55 7.25
CA LYS A 68 -8.55 -31.23 7.72
C LYS A 68 -7.60 -30.11 7.34
N LEU A 69 -8.13 -29.09 6.68
CA LEU A 69 -7.45 -27.84 6.35
C LEU A 69 -7.78 -26.79 7.40
N GLY A 70 -6.77 -26.34 8.14
CA GLY A 70 -6.85 -25.15 8.99
C GLY A 70 -6.55 -23.88 8.20
N VAL A 71 -7.35 -22.84 8.41
CA VAL A 71 -7.17 -21.53 7.78
C VAL A 71 -7.20 -20.46 8.86
N PHE A 72 -6.27 -19.51 8.80
CA PHE A 72 -6.29 -18.29 9.61
C PHE A 72 -5.75 -17.13 8.76
N GLY A 73 -5.87 -15.89 9.24
CA GLY A 73 -5.29 -14.77 8.50
C GLY A 73 -4.90 -13.57 9.33
N VAL A 74 -3.79 -12.92 8.93
CA VAL A 74 -3.17 -11.83 9.68
C VAL A 74 -2.94 -10.59 8.81
N CYS A 75 -3.22 -9.44 9.41
CA CYS A 75 -3.04 -8.11 8.83
C CYS A 75 -1.75 -7.47 9.37
N THR A 76 -1.10 -6.60 8.58
CA THR A 76 0.10 -5.88 9.04
C THR A 76 -0.19 -4.98 10.25
N GLU A 77 0.64 -5.10 11.28
CA GLU A 77 0.63 -4.23 12.47
C GLU A 77 0.95 -2.76 12.12
N GLU A 78 1.50 -2.50 10.95
CA GLU A 78 1.82 -1.15 10.47
C GLU A 78 0.57 -0.37 10.02
N THR A 79 -0.61 -1.00 9.96
CA THR A 79 -1.87 -0.41 9.49
C THR A 79 -2.20 0.96 10.14
N PRO A 80 -2.01 1.19 11.46
CA PRO A 80 -2.25 2.51 12.06
C PRO A 80 -1.35 3.64 11.52
N THR A 81 -0.22 3.29 10.90
CA THR A 81 0.69 4.27 10.26
C THR A 81 0.48 4.36 8.76
N LEU A 82 -0.16 3.36 8.15
CA LEU A 82 -0.37 3.25 6.70
C LEU A 82 -1.80 3.63 6.27
N SER A 83 -2.74 3.68 7.20
CA SER A 83 -4.16 3.91 6.95
C SER A 83 -4.86 4.56 8.16
N PHE A 84 -6.19 4.48 8.24
CA PHE A 84 -7.02 5.20 9.20
C PHE A 84 -7.94 4.27 10.02
N PRO A 85 -7.39 3.25 10.70
CA PRO A 85 -8.21 2.34 11.51
C PRO A 85 -8.89 3.03 12.71
N GLY A 86 -8.39 4.20 13.12
CA GLY A 86 -8.86 4.92 14.31
C GLY A 86 -8.36 4.29 15.60
N THR A 87 -8.86 4.77 16.75
CA THR A 87 -8.46 4.29 18.08
C THR A 87 -9.30 3.11 18.58
N SER A 88 -10.37 2.75 17.85
CA SER A 88 -11.26 1.65 18.20
C SER A 88 -10.75 0.27 17.74
N VAL A 89 -9.67 0.23 16.95
CA VAL A 89 -9.07 -0.99 16.40
C VAL A 89 -7.63 -1.11 16.88
N LYS A 90 -7.26 -2.32 17.29
CA LYS A 90 -5.91 -2.68 17.71
C LYS A 90 -5.40 -3.82 16.82
N PHE A 91 -4.11 -3.78 16.52
CA PHE A 91 -3.43 -4.86 15.78
C PHE A 91 -2.45 -5.54 16.75
N ASP A 92 -2.69 -6.81 17.02
CA ASP A 92 -1.82 -7.63 17.86
C ASP A 92 -0.63 -8.18 17.06
N ASP A 93 0.41 -8.60 17.79
CA ASP A 93 1.64 -9.12 17.21
C ASP A 93 1.35 -10.34 16.32
N VAL A 94 1.79 -10.26 15.07
CA VAL A 94 1.53 -11.21 14.00
C VAL A 94 2.11 -12.57 14.33
N PHE A 95 3.30 -12.63 14.93
CA PHE A 95 4.02 -13.89 15.18
C PHE A 95 3.41 -14.69 16.32
N SER A 96 3.12 -14.04 17.45
CA SER A 96 2.46 -14.64 18.61
C SER A 96 1.02 -15.03 18.29
N THR A 97 0.28 -14.18 17.55
CA THR A 97 -1.07 -14.51 17.09
C THR A 97 -1.06 -15.72 16.16
N SER A 98 -0.17 -15.74 15.17
CA SER A 98 -0.08 -16.88 14.24
C SER A 98 0.32 -18.18 14.96
N ARG A 99 1.19 -18.10 15.98
CA ARG A 99 1.56 -19.27 16.78
C ARG A 99 0.36 -19.81 17.55
N ARG A 100 -0.41 -18.93 18.20
CA ARG A 100 -1.68 -19.30 18.83
C ARG A 100 -2.60 -20.00 17.83
N CYS A 101 -2.80 -19.42 16.64
CA CYS A 101 -3.68 -20.00 15.63
C CYS A 101 -3.22 -21.39 15.17
N VAL A 102 -1.92 -21.56 14.92
CA VAL A 102 -1.35 -22.85 14.53
C VAL A 102 -1.52 -23.90 15.63
N ASP A 103 -1.26 -23.55 16.88
CA ASP A 103 -1.37 -24.48 18.01
C ASP A 103 -2.84 -24.90 18.22
N GLU A 104 -3.78 -23.97 18.15
CA GLU A 104 -5.22 -24.24 18.26
C GLU A 104 -5.73 -25.10 17.09
N LEU A 105 -5.35 -24.79 15.84
CA LEU A 105 -5.74 -25.59 14.67
C LEU A 105 -5.18 -27.02 14.73
N LYS A 106 -3.92 -27.19 15.16
CA LYS A 106 -3.33 -28.51 15.40
C LYS A 106 -4.06 -29.28 16.49
N ALA A 107 -4.43 -28.62 17.59
CA ALA A 107 -5.20 -29.23 18.67
C ALA A 107 -6.59 -29.70 18.20
N GLN A 108 -7.19 -29.00 17.23
CA GLN A 108 -8.46 -29.40 16.58
C GLN A 108 -8.27 -30.47 15.49
N GLY A 109 -7.02 -30.86 15.21
CA GLY A 109 -6.64 -31.93 14.30
C GLY A 109 -6.43 -31.50 12.84
N ALA A 110 -6.03 -30.25 12.60
CA ALA A 110 -5.61 -29.83 11.26
C ALA A 110 -4.43 -30.68 10.74
N ASP A 111 -4.58 -31.23 9.54
CA ASP A 111 -3.53 -31.97 8.83
C ASP A 111 -2.65 -31.04 7.97
N PHE A 112 -3.22 -29.90 7.51
CA PHE A 112 -2.57 -28.86 6.69
C PHE A 112 -3.07 -27.48 7.14
N ILE A 113 -2.21 -26.47 7.21
CA ILE A 113 -2.51 -25.12 7.68
C ILE A 113 -2.10 -24.06 6.65
N LEU A 114 -3.12 -23.34 6.16
CA LEU A 114 -3.03 -22.18 5.31
C LEU A 114 -3.10 -20.88 6.13
N ALA A 115 -2.07 -20.04 6.02
CA ALA A 115 -2.10 -18.67 6.50
C ALA A 115 -2.39 -17.71 5.33
N LEU A 116 -3.47 -16.93 5.43
CA LEU A 116 -3.73 -15.79 4.56
C LEU A 116 -3.07 -14.55 5.16
N THR A 117 -2.16 -13.89 4.45
CA THR A 117 -1.38 -12.78 5.03
C THR A 117 -1.50 -11.50 4.22
N HIS A 118 -1.55 -10.36 4.89
CA HIS A 118 -1.32 -9.05 4.29
C HIS A 118 -0.08 -8.40 4.89
N LEU A 119 1.06 -9.04 4.66
CA LEU A 119 2.38 -8.70 5.21
C LEU A 119 3.39 -8.52 4.09
N ALA A 120 4.48 -7.78 4.31
CA ALA A 120 5.59 -7.76 3.36
C ALA A 120 6.26 -9.14 3.24
N ILE A 121 6.90 -9.44 2.11
CA ILE A 121 7.55 -10.74 1.85
C ILE A 121 8.65 -11.03 2.89
N SER A 122 9.30 -9.99 3.41
CA SER A 122 10.28 -10.10 4.48
C SER A 122 9.66 -10.59 5.79
N GLN A 123 8.42 -10.18 6.09
CA GLN A 123 7.66 -10.63 7.24
C GLN A 123 7.11 -12.04 7.04
N ASP A 124 6.57 -12.38 5.86
CA ASP A 124 6.13 -13.76 5.55
C ASP A 124 7.27 -14.78 5.70
N LYS A 125 8.48 -14.44 5.23
CA LYS A 125 9.67 -15.30 5.43
C LYS A 125 10.01 -15.47 6.92
N LYS A 126 9.95 -14.39 7.69
CA LYS A 126 10.15 -14.47 9.16
C LYS A 126 9.06 -15.33 9.80
N LEU A 127 7.81 -15.20 9.36
CA LEU A 127 6.67 -15.92 9.90
C LEU A 127 6.85 -17.43 9.68
N ALA A 128 7.15 -17.84 8.44
CA ALA A 128 7.45 -19.23 8.09
C ALA A 128 8.59 -19.83 8.94
N ARG A 129 9.65 -19.05 9.22
CA ARG A 129 10.78 -19.50 10.06
C ARG A 129 10.42 -19.62 11.53
N GLN A 130 9.65 -18.66 12.06
CA GLN A 130 9.42 -18.55 13.50
C GLN A 130 8.21 -19.34 13.98
N VAL A 131 7.22 -19.61 13.11
CA VAL A 131 5.96 -20.27 13.46
C VAL A 131 5.85 -21.63 12.73
N PRO A 132 6.51 -22.68 13.26
CA PRO A 132 6.50 -23.99 12.63
C PRO A 132 5.10 -24.63 12.69
N GLY A 133 4.60 -25.05 11.52
CA GLY A 133 3.29 -25.68 11.38
C GLY A 133 2.45 -25.08 10.27
N ILE A 134 2.78 -23.86 9.82
CA ILE A 134 2.23 -23.28 8.60
C ILE A 134 2.88 -24.01 7.42
N ASP A 135 2.09 -24.64 6.54
CA ASP A 135 2.62 -25.27 5.32
C ASP A 135 2.35 -24.43 4.06
N LEU A 136 1.35 -23.54 4.07
CA LEU A 136 1.11 -22.58 2.98
C LEU A 136 0.87 -21.16 3.52
N ILE A 137 1.56 -20.18 2.92
CA ILE A 137 1.28 -18.75 3.07
C ILE A 137 0.80 -18.22 1.71
N LEU A 138 -0.41 -17.68 1.67
CA LEU A 138 -0.93 -16.90 0.56
C LEU A 138 -0.97 -15.42 0.96
N GLY A 139 -0.04 -14.64 0.42
CA GLY A 139 0.24 -13.30 0.91
C GLY A 139 -0.13 -12.16 -0.06
N GLY A 140 -0.29 -10.96 0.52
CA GLY A 140 -0.47 -9.68 -0.18
C GLY A 140 0.53 -8.60 0.29
N HIS A 141 0.09 -7.34 0.35
CA HIS A 141 0.88 -6.14 0.71
C HIS A 141 2.02 -5.76 -0.26
N ASP A 142 2.84 -6.73 -0.69
CA ASP A 142 3.77 -6.53 -1.79
C ASP A 142 3.03 -6.46 -3.12
N HIS A 143 3.58 -5.69 -4.06
CA HIS A 143 2.98 -5.48 -5.37
C HIS A 143 3.64 -6.32 -6.48
N GLU A 144 4.67 -7.09 -6.13
CA GLU A 144 5.40 -8.01 -7.02
C GLU A 144 4.95 -9.47 -6.79
N PRO A 145 5.00 -10.33 -7.82
CA PRO A 145 4.71 -11.75 -7.66
C PRO A 145 5.88 -12.47 -6.97
N PHE A 146 5.54 -13.40 -6.07
CA PHE A 146 6.51 -14.23 -5.37
C PHE A 146 6.05 -15.69 -5.32
N THR A 147 6.96 -16.62 -5.62
CA THR A 147 6.75 -18.06 -5.38
C THR A 147 8.03 -18.68 -4.86
N MET A 148 8.00 -19.22 -3.65
CA MET A 148 9.18 -19.81 -3.03
C MET A 148 8.85 -20.77 -1.89
N TYR A 149 9.86 -21.49 -1.43
CA TYR A 149 9.85 -22.14 -0.13
C TYR A 149 10.70 -21.37 0.86
N GLU A 150 10.21 -21.24 2.08
CA GLU A 150 10.99 -20.87 3.24
C GLU A 150 10.96 -22.03 4.23
N GLY A 151 12.06 -22.80 4.28
CA GLY A 151 12.07 -24.09 4.94
C GLY A 151 11.08 -25.07 4.30
N LYS A 152 10.06 -25.51 5.06
CA LYS A 152 9.00 -26.42 4.59
C LYS A 152 7.70 -25.69 4.21
N THR A 153 7.65 -24.37 4.34
CA THR A 153 6.45 -23.56 4.09
C THR A 153 6.51 -23.01 2.67
N PHE A 154 5.48 -23.26 1.87
CA PHE A 154 5.31 -22.65 0.56
C PHE A 154 4.74 -21.25 0.71
N ILE A 155 5.36 -20.26 0.07
CA ILE A 155 4.91 -18.86 0.09
C ILE A 155 4.56 -18.45 -1.34
N HIS A 156 3.35 -17.92 -1.53
CA HIS A 156 2.90 -17.43 -2.82
C HIS A 156 2.18 -16.09 -2.73
N LYS A 157 2.49 -15.18 -3.66
CA LYS A 157 1.90 -13.84 -3.80
C LYS A 157 1.71 -13.55 -5.27
N SER A 158 0.53 -13.08 -5.65
CA SER A 158 0.14 -12.94 -7.07
C SER A 158 0.40 -11.53 -7.65
N GLY A 159 1.10 -10.67 -6.92
CA GLY A 159 1.31 -9.27 -7.29
C GLY A 159 0.07 -8.40 -7.04
N GLN A 160 -0.15 -7.41 -7.90
CA GLN A 160 -1.18 -6.38 -7.74
C GLN A 160 -2.17 -6.31 -8.91
N ASN A 161 -3.22 -5.49 -8.72
CA ASN A 161 -4.18 -5.07 -9.77
C ASN A 161 -4.88 -6.21 -10.51
N ALA A 162 -4.87 -7.41 -9.93
CA ALA A 162 -5.36 -8.63 -10.57
C ALA A 162 -4.76 -8.88 -11.97
N PHE A 163 -3.52 -8.44 -12.23
CA PHE A 163 -2.82 -8.78 -13.49
C PHE A 163 -2.64 -10.29 -13.65
N TRP A 164 -2.55 -10.99 -12.53
CA TRP A 164 -2.40 -12.43 -12.45
C TRP A 164 -3.48 -13.05 -11.57
N LEU A 165 -3.96 -14.21 -11.99
CA LEU A 165 -4.68 -15.16 -11.14
C LEU A 165 -3.77 -16.35 -10.88
N ALA A 166 -3.45 -16.61 -9.62
CA ALA A 166 -2.74 -17.82 -9.26
C ALA A 166 -3.70 -19.00 -9.12
N LYS A 167 -3.32 -20.14 -9.69
CA LYS A 167 -3.96 -21.43 -9.44
C LYS A 167 -2.96 -22.31 -8.71
N LEU A 168 -3.33 -22.78 -7.52
CA LEU A 168 -2.52 -23.69 -6.73
C LEU A 168 -3.31 -24.98 -6.47
N GLU A 169 -2.66 -26.12 -6.69
CA GLU A 169 -3.23 -27.44 -6.49
C GLU A 169 -2.30 -28.20 -5.54
N PHE A 170 -2.79 -28.53 -4.34
CA PHE A 170 -2.05 -29.31 -3.35
C PHE A 170 -2.73 -30.65 -3.17
N GLU A 171 -2.03 -31.73 -3.53
CA GLU A 171 -2.47 -33.09 -3.22
C GLU A 171 -1.88 -33.52 -1.88
N LEU A 172 -2.75 -33.91 -0.94
CA LEU A 172 -2.39 -34.38 0.40
C LEU A 172 -2.60 -35.89 0.47
N LYS A 173 -1.56 -36.66 0.83
CA LYS A 173 -1.65 -38.12 0.98
C LYS A 173 -1.14 -38.56 2.34
N ARG A 174 -1.92 -39.34 3.09
CA ARG A 174 -1.40 -39.97 4.30
C ARG A 174 -0.24 -40.90 3.94
N SER A 175 0.91 -40.77 4.60
CA SER A 175 2.11 -41.53 4.29
C SER A 175 2.87 -41.95 5.55
N ALA A 176 3.13 -43.26 5.66
CA ALA A 176 3.98 -43.83 6.70
C ALA A 176 5.48 -43.48 6.52
N GLU A 177 5.89 -43.08 5.31
CA GLU A 177 7.26 -42.64 5.01
C GLU A 177 7.57 -41.25 5.59
N HIS A 178 6.55 -40.51 6.02
CA HIS A 178 6.68 -39.20 6.67
C HIS A 178 6.14 -39.25 8.11
N PRO A 179 6.72 -40.04 9.01
CA PRO A 179 6.14 -40.36 10.32
C PRO A 179 5.94 -39.14 11.23
N GLU A 180 6.71 -38.06 11.05
CA GLU A 180 6.53 -36.82 11.83
C GLU A 180 5.23 -36.08 11.50
N ARG A 181 4.76 -36.16 10.26
CA ARG A 181 3.59 -35.41 9.78
C ARG A 181 2.43 -36.32 9.35
N GLY A 182 2.73 -37.59 9.09
CA GLY A 182 1.82 -38.56 8.49
C GLY A 182 1.33 -38.18 7.09
N LEU A 183 1.92 -37.19 6.43
CA LEU A 183 1.45 -36.62 5.16
C LEU A 183 2.58 -36.39 4.15
N ALA A 184 2.34 -36.80 2.90
CA ALA A 184 3.03 -36.32 1.71
C ALA A 184 2.21 -35.19 1.07
N VAL A 185 2.88 -34.10 0.67
CA VAL A 185 2.26 -32.93 0.05
C VAL A 185 2.87 -32.73 -1.33
N LEU A 186 2.04 -32.74 -2.38
CA LEU A 186 2.48 -32.57 -3.77
C LEU A 186 1.85 -31.30 -4.35
N PRO A 187 2.61 -30.20 -4.44
CA PRO A 187 2.11 -28.94 -4.97
C PRO A 187 2.33 -28.80 -6.47
N GLN A 188 1.34 -28.24 -7.14
CA GLN A 188 1.43 -27.69 -8.48
C GLN A 188 0.88 -26.27 -8.46
N TRP A 189 1.46 -25.38 -9.27
CA TRP A 189 0.98 -24.00 -9.35
C TRP A 189 1.19 -23.41 -10.75
N SER A 190 0.36 -22.43 -11.08
CA SER A 190 0.51 -21.61 -12.28
C SER A 190 0.03 -20.18 -12.03
N MET A 191 0.58 -19.24 -12.80
CA MET A 191 0.19 -17.83 -12.81
C MET A 191 -0.45 -17.52 -14.16
N ILE A 192 -1.72 -17.11 -14.13
CA ILE A 192 -2.53 -16.88 -15.33
C ILE A 192 -2.65 -15.38 -15.54
N ALA A 193 -2.03 -14.86 -16.60
CA ALA A 193 -2.24 -13.47 -17.04
C ALA A 193 -3.64 -13.33 -17.64
N ASN A 194 -4.37 -12.28 -17.26
CA ASN A 194 -5.73 -12.03 -17.76
C ASN A 194 -5.82 -10.90 -18.81
N ALA A 195 -4.71 -10.23 -19.14
CA ALA A 195 -4.69 -9.06 -20.02
C ALA A 195 -5.32 -9.28 -21.42
N HIS A 196 -5.35 -10.52 -21.91
CA HIS A 196 -5.91 -10.88 -23.22
C HIS A 196 -7.22 -11.67 -23.14
N LEU A 197 -7.73 -11.91 -21.93
CA LEU A 197 -8.98 -12.64 -21.75
C LEU A 197 -10.17 -11.68 -21.90
N PRO A 198 -11.25 -12.10 -22.59
CA PRO A 198 -12.44 -11.26 -22.69
C PRO A 198 -13.09 -11.11 -21.30
N PRO A 199 -13.65 -9.93 -20.97
CA PRO A 199 -14.36 -9.73 -19.72
C PRO A 199 -15.61 -10.62 -19.67
N GLN A 200 -15.88 -11.19 -18.50
CA GLN A 200 -17.09 -12.00 -18.28
C GLN A 200 -18.32 -11.07 -18.30
N PRO A 201 -19.37 -11.34 -19.11
CA PRO A 201 -20.46 -10.39 -19.33
C PRO A 201 -21.19 -9.93 -18.06
N ALA A 202 -21.38 -10.83 -17.07
CA ALA A 202 -22.06 -10.45 -15.84
C ALA A 202 -21.18 -9.56 -14.94
N CYS A 203 -19.88 -9.81 -14.86
CA CYS A 203 -18.92 -8.92 -14.18
C CYS A 203 -18.90 -7.54 -14.85
N GLN A 204 -18.95 -7.51 -16.18
CA GLN A 204 -18.99 -6.27 -16.94
C GLN A 204 -20.28 -5.47 -16.68
N GLN A 205 -21.43 -6.14 -16.54
CA GLN A 205 -22.69 -5.50 -16.16
C GLN A 205 -22.64 -4.89 -14.76
N ILE A 206 -22.06 -5.61 -13.79
CA ILE A 206 -21.84 -5.08 -12.42
C ILE A 206 -20.94 -3.86 -12.48
N LEU A 207 -19.81 -3.95 -13.20
CA LEU A 207 -18.91 -2.81 -13.38
C LEU A 207 -19.64 -1.61 -14.01
N PHE A 208 -20.41 -1.81 -15.08
CA PHE A 208 -21.16 -0.75 -15.76
C PHE A 208 -22.29 -0.15 -14.93
N LYS A 209 -22.86 -0.88 -13.97
CA LYS A 209 -23.82 -0.32 -13.01
C LYS A 209 -23.14 0.79 -12.18
N TYR A 210 -21.98 0.48 -11.59
CA TYR A 210 -21.23 1.44 -10.79
C TYR A 210 -20.58 2.54 -11.63
N MET A 211 -20.01 2.21 -12.80
CA MET A 211 -19.45 3.22 -13.70
C MET A 211 -20.50 4.23 -14.18
N ARG A 212 -21.75 3.80 -14.42
CA ARG A 212 -22.84 4.73 -14.79
C ARG A 212 -23.24 5.64 -13.64
N GLN A 213 -23.28 5.11 -12.42
CA GLN A 213 -23.52 5.93 -11.24
C GLN A 213 -22.40 6.95 -11.06
N MET A 214 -21.14 6.51 -11.12
CA MET A 214 -19.98 7.39 -11.08
C MET A 214 -20.03 8.41 -12.21
N ALA A 215 -20.32 8.03 -13.46
CA ALA A 215 -20.45 8.97 -14.58
C ALA A 215 -21.70 9.86 -14.53
N SER A 216 -22.66 9.58 -13.64
CA SER A 216 -23.77 10.50 -13.34
C SER A 216 -23.41 11.49 -12.23
N GLU A 217 -22.40 11.16 -11.42
CA GLU A 217 -21.83 12.01 -10.36
C GLU A 217 -20.57 12.78 -10.85
N ASP A 218 -19.84 12.21 -11.82
CA ASP A 218 -18.70 12.76 -12.56
C ASP A 218 -19.20 13.34 -13.87
N ASP A 219 -18.85 14.59 -14.15
CA ASP A 219 -19.07 15.19 -15.46
C ASP A 219 -18.06 14.60 -16.48
N PRO A 220 -18.50 13.80 -17.50
CA PRO A 220 -17.60 13.20 -18.47
C PRO A 220 -16.79 14.25 -19.25
N GLU A 221 -17.38 15.41 -19.52
CA GLU A 221 -16.68 16.53 -20.16
C GLU A 221 -15.57 17.07 -19.25
N GLN A 222 -15.79 17.07 -17.94
CA GLN A 222 -14.79 17.45 -16.96
C GLN A 222 -13.61 16.48 -16.90
N ASN A 223 -13.84 15.16 -17.02
CA ASN A 223 -12.77 14.17 -17.00
C ASN A 223 -11.90 14.19 -18.27
N GLU A 224 -12.48 14.51 -19.42
CA GLU A 224 -11.77 14.69 -20.69
C GLU A 224 -11.00 16.02 -20.76
N ARG A 225 -11.30 16.96 -19.87
CA ARG A 225 -10.63 18.26 -19.82
C ARG A 225 -9.12 18.08 -19.70
N VAL A 226 -8.41 18.52 -20.74
CA VAL A 226 -6.94 18.56 -20.79
C VAL A 226 -6.44 19.62 -19.82
N LEU A 227 -5.58 19.20 -18.89
CA LEU A 227 -4.92 20.06 -17.92
C LEU A 227 -3.60 20.60 -18.46
N ALA A 228 -2.81 19.72 -19.07
CA ALA A 228 -1.53 20.06 -19.67
C ALA A 228 -1.09 19.04 -20.72
N THR A 229 -0.10 19.40 -21.52
CA THR A 229 0.63 18.50 -22.42
C THR A 229 2.04 18.25 -21.88
N LEU A 230 2.53 17.02 -21.99
CA LEU A 230 3.87 16.66 -21.58
C LEU A 230 4.90 17.02 -22.66
N ALA A 231 5.96 17.75 -22.31
CA ALA A 231 7.12 17.99 -23.17
C ALA A 231 8.12 16.82 -23.11
N THR A 232 8.18 16.13 -21.98
CA THR A 232 9.05 14.98 -21.70
C THR A 232 8.20 13.79 -21.24
N THR A 233 8.74 12.58 -21.25
CA THR A 233 8.05 11.41 -20.69
C THR A 233 7.84 11.59 -19.18
N LEU A 234 6.65 11.29 -18.68
CA LEU A 234 6.32 11.28 -17.24
C LEU A 234 6.09 9.84 -16.78
N SER A 235 6.73 9.42 -15.69
CA SER A 235 6.63 8.05 -15.18
C SER A 235 6.03 8.03 -13.78
N THR A 236 4.89 7.37 -13.64
CA THR A 236 4.21 7.10 -12.36
C THR A 236 4.42 5.66 -11.91
N ARG A 237 5.45 4.98 -12.46
CA ARG A 237 5.80 3.61 -12.10
C ARG A 237 6.14 3.50 -10.61
N THR A 238 5.51 2.53 -9.95
CA THR A 238 5.67 2.26 -8.52
C THR A 238 7.13 1.99 -8.17
N ALA A 239 7.82 1.23 -9.01
CA ALA A 239 9.23 0.88 -8.82
C ALA A 239 10.17 2.10 -8.80
N LEU A 240 9.80 3.21 -9.47
CA LEU A 240 10.56 4.46 -9.43
C LEU A 240 10.17 5.29 -8.20
N LEU A 241 8.87 5.55 -8.05
CA LEU A 241 8.32 6.39 -6.99
C LEU A 241 8.68 5.92 -5.58
N ARG A 242 8.92 4.61 -5.41
CA ARG A 242 9.18 3.98 -4.12
C ARG A 242 10.65 3.62 -3.87
N ALA A 243 11.54 3.91 -4.82
CA ALA A 243 12.96 3.54 -4.75
C ALA A 243 13.92 4.72 -4.93
N GLY A 244 13.48 5.82 -5.53
CA GLY A 244 14.35 6.96 -5.81
C GLY A 244 13.56 8.19 -6.24
N GLU A 245 14.29 9.24 -6.61
CA GLU A 245 13.72 10.42 -7.23
C GLU A 245 12.93 10.06 -8.50
N SER A 246 11.73 10.62 -8.64
CA SER A 246 10.86 10.41 -9.80
C SER A 246 10.32 11.73 -10.29
N ASN A 247 10.27 11.88 -11.62
CA ASN A 247 9.74 13.08 -12.25
C ASN A 247 8.25 13.33 -11.97
N ALA A 248 7.44 12.30 -11.76
CA ALA A 248 6.06 12.45 -11.31
C ALA A 248 5.99 12.91 -9.84
N GLY A 249 6.87 12.39 -8.98
CA GLY A 249 7.01 12.86 -7.61
C GLY A 249 7.40 14.34 -7.53
N ASN A 250 8.40 14.74 -8.33
CA ASN A 250 8.85 16.12 -8.46
C ASN A 250 7.72 17.06 -8.92
N LEU A 251 6.95 16.66 -9.93
CA LEU A 251 5.79 17.41 -10.42
C LEU A 251 4.73 17.65 -9.33
N VAL A 252 4.39 16.62 -8.55
CA VAL A 252 3.40 16.76 -7.48
C VAL A 252 3.94 17.61 -6.34
N ALA A 253 5.21 17.45 -5.97
CA ALA A 253 5.85 18.29 -4.97
C ALA A 253 5.90 19.77 -5.39
N ASP A 254 6.21 20.07 -6.65
CA ASP A 254 6.21 21.43 -7.20
C ASP A 254 4.81 22.04 -7.21
N ALA A 255 3.80 21.25 -7.58
CA ALA A 255 2.41 21.70 -7.54
C ALA A 255 1.98 22.09 -6.12
N LEU A 256 2.25 21.23 -5.14
CA LEU A 256 1.93 21.51 -3.73
C LEU A 256 2.63 22.77 -3.24
N ARG A 257 3.94 22.89 -3.48
CA ARG A 257 4.73 24.05 -3.07
C ARG A 257 4.20 25.35 -3.67
N SER A 258 4.00 25.34 -4.98
CA SER A 258 3.59 26.53 -5.75
C SER A 258 2.18 26.98 -5.38
N GLU A 259 1.22 26.07 -5.32
CA GLU A 259 -0.19 26.42 -5.13
C GLU A 259 -0.53 26.80 -3.69
N LEU A 260 0.21 26.27 -2.71
CA LEU A 260 0.02 26.63 -1.31
C LEU A 260 0.95 27.77 -0.85
N ALA A 261 1.82 28.28 -1.73
CA ALA A 261 2.84 29.29 -1.46
C ALA A 261 3.75 28.91 -0.27
N ALA A 262 4.29 27.69 -0.33
CA ALA A 262 5.18 27.13 0.69
C ALA A 262 6.66 27.27 0.30
N ASP A 263 7.54 27.20 1.29
CA ASP A 263 8.99 27.14 1.07
C ASP A 263 9.38 25.80 0.43
N VAL A 264 8.74 24.72 0.90
CA VAL A 264 9.00 23.33 0.49
C VAL A 264 7.71 22.64 0.09
N GLY A 265 7.76 21.82 -0.96
CA GLY A 265 6.71 20.86 -1.29
C GLY A 265 7.16 19.45 -0.98
N PHE A 266 6.27 18.62 -0.42
CA PHE A 266 6.58 17.24 -0.08
C PHE A 266 5.43 16.30 -0.41
N ILE A 267 5.74 15.17 -1.03
CA ILE A 267 4.83 14.04 -1.15
C ILE A 267 5.57 12.71 -1.02
N ASN A 268 4.96 11.74 -0.36
CA ASN A 268 5.48 10.37 -0.29
C ASN A 268 5.08 9.59 -1.56
N GLY A 269 5.97 8.74 -2.08
CA GLY A 269 5.78 8.01 -3.35
C GLY A 269 4.55 7.12 -3.37
N GLY A 270 4.08 6.67 -2.20
CA GLY A 270 2.86 5.90 -2.02
C GLY A 270 1.58 6.64 -2.34
N PHE A 271 1.60 7.97 -2.50
CA PHE A 271 0.43 8.76 -2.87
C PHE A 271 0.05 8.62 -4.36
N ILE A 272 1.03 8.34 -5.22
CA ILE A 272 0.86 8.20 -6.68
C ILE A 272 0.76 6.70 -7.02
N ARG A 273 -0.30 6.29 -7.73
CA ARG A 273 -0.76 4.89 -7.80
C ARG A 273 -0.94 4.31 -9.20
N GLY A 274 -0.84 5.10 -10.27
CA GLY A 274 -1.26 4.61 -11.58
C GLY A 274 -0.28 3.67 -12.29
N ASP A 275 0.96 3.56 -11.81
CA ASP A 275 1.94 2.56 -12.24
C ASP A 275 2.17 2.52 -13.77
N LYS A 276 2.29 3.71 -14.37
CA LYS A 276 2.28 3.89 -15.82
C LYS A 276 3.40 4.79 -16.32
N GLU A 277 3.65 4.74 -17.62
CA GLU A 277 4.49 5.69 -18.34
C GLU A 277 3.66 6.44 -19.39
N TYR A 278 3.81 7.77 -19.38
CA TYR A 278 3.14 8.69 -20.30
C TYR A 278 4.21 9.32 -21.21
N PRO A 279 4.25 8.97 -22.50
CA PRO A 279 5.29 9.50 -23.39
C PRO A 279 5.15 11.01 -23.59
N ALA A 280 6.24 11.66 -24.00
CA ALA A 280 6.20 13.04 -24.45
C ALA A 280 5.07 13.26 -25.49
N LYS A 281 4.49 14.47 -25.46
CA LYS A 281 3.31 14.92 -26.23
C LYS A 281 1.98 14.32 -25.77
N SER A 282 1.95 13.50 -24.72
CA SER A 282 0.67 13.06 -24.13
C SER A 282 -0.08 14.23 -23.51
N SER A 283 -1.40 14.25 -23.66
CA SER A 283 -2.30 15.14 -22.94
C SER A 283 -2.68 14.52 -21.60
N VAL A 284 -2.39 15.24 -20.51
CA VAL A 284 -2.82 14.86 -19.17
C VAL A 284 -4.20 15.47 -18.93
N THR A 285 -5.18 14.64 -18.57
CA THR A 285 -6.55 15.04 -18.30
C THR A 285 -6.88 14.95 -16.82
N VAL A 286 -8.02 15.54 -16.41
CA VAL A 286 -8.55 15.37 -15.05
C VAL A 286 -8.76 13.90 -14.72
N GLY A 287 -9.27 13.10 -15.66
CA GLY A 287 -9.47 11.66 -15.47
C GLY A 287 -8.16 10.91 -15.21
N ILE A 288 -7.08 11.24 -15.95
CA ILE A 288 -5.74 10.68 -15.68
C ILE A 288 -5.31 11.03 -14.26
N LEU A 289 -5.48 12.29 -13.85
CA LEU A 289 -5.03 12.75 -12.54
C LEU A 289 -5.78 12.09 -11.37
N LYS A 290 -7.11 11.93 -11.49
CA LYS A 290 -7.95 11.21 -10.52
C LYS A 290 -7.51 9.74 -10.40
N HIS A 291 -7.15 9.10 -11.52
CA HIS A 291 -6.66 7.72 -11.53
C HIS A 291 -5.28 7.59 -10.88
N GLU A 292 -4.36 8.51 -11.20
CA GLU A 292 -2.99 8.50 -10.67
C GLU A 292 -2.93 8.81 -9.17
N MET A 293 -3.86 9.61 -8.65
CA MET A 293 -3.94 9.98 -7.23
C MET A 293 -5.36 9.72 -6.71
N PRO A 294 -5.71 8.45 -6.44
CA PRO A 294 -7.07 8.03 -6.11
C PRO A 294 -7.52 8.46 -4.71
N PHE A 295 -6.60 8.97 -3.89
CA PHE A 295 -6.90 9.37 -2.53
C PHE A 295 -7.48 10.79 -2.49
N PRO A 296 -8.73 10.99 -2.03
CA PRO A 296 -9.35 12.31 -1.95
C PRO A 296 -8.87 13.08 -0.72
N ARG A 297 -7.55 13.13 -0.50
CA ARG A 297 -6.94 13.71 0.70
C ARG A 297 -6.64 15.19 0.50
N PRO A 298 -6.95 16.05 1.50
CA PRO A 298 -6.60 17.47 1.43
C PRO A 298 -5.09 17.66 1.48
N ALA A 299 -4.60 18.64 0.71
CA ALA A 299 -3.31 19.24 0.95
C ALA A 299 -3.37 20.08 2.24
N VAL A 300 -2.24 20.21 2.92
CA VAL A 300 -2.10 21.01 4.14
C VAL A 300 -0.83 21.83 4.08
N LEU A 301 -0.86 23.00 4.72
CA LEU A 301 0.33 23.82 4.95
C LEU A 301 0.78 23.64 6.39
N VAL A 302 2.00 23.13 6.57
CA VAL A 302 2.60 22.84 7.87
C VAL A 302 3.71 23.83 8.14
N LYS A 303 3.74 24.41 9.34
CA LYS A 303 4.89 25.18 9.85
C LYS A 303 5.74 24.27 10.72
N ILE A 304 6.99 24.05 10.35
CA ILE A 304 7.88 23.09 11.02
C ILE A 304 9.31 23.63 11.04
N LYS A 305 10.08 23.33 12.10
CA LYS A 305 11.51 23.70 12.15
C LYS A 305 12.33 22.92 11.13
N GLY A 306 13.37 23.53 10.59
CA GLY A 306 14.27 22.89 9.63
C GLY A 306 14.90 21.59 10.17
N CYS A 307 15.25 21.53 11.45
CA CYS A 307 15.76 20.32 12.11
C CYS A 307 14.72 19.19 12.14
N ASP A 308 13.47 19.50 12.48
CA ASP A 308 12.40 18.50 12.53
C ASP A 308 11.99 18.03 11.13
N LEU A 309 12.01 18.93 10.13
CA LEU A 309 11.80 18.56 8.73
C LEU A 309 12.91 17.62 8.24
N ARG A 310 14.18 17.91 8.53
CA ARG A 310 15.30 17.01 8.19
C ARG A 310 15.11 15.63 8.84
N ASP A 311 14.74 15.60 10.11
CA ASP A 311 14.49 14.36 10.85
C ASP A 311 13.28 13.60 10.27
N ALA A 312 12.27 14.30 9.77
CA ALA A 312 11.12 13.70 9.09
C ALA A 312 11.50 13.12 7.72
N LEU A 313 12.33 13.82 6.95
CA LEU A 313 12.80 13.37 5.63
C LEU A 313 13.69 12.13 5.72
N ILE A 314 14.55 12.01 6.74
CA ILE A 314 15.35 10.80 6.93
C ILE A 314 14.51 9.61 7.41
N GLN A 315 13.45 9.85 8.21
CA GLN A 315 12.50 8.80 8.61
C GLN A 315 11.81 8.15 7.40
N HIS A 316 11.46 8.95 6.39
CA HIS A 316 10.88 8.45 5.13
C HIS A 316 11.79 7.48 4.37
N LEU A 317 13.10 7.50 4.65
CA LEU A 317 14.11 6.63 4.03
C LEU A 317 14.54 5.44 4.90
N TYR A 318 13.94 5.22 6.09
CA TYR A 318 14.32 4.10 6.97
C TYR A 318 14.13 2.71 6.36
N LYS A 319 13.24 2.57 5.36
CA LYS A 319 13.02 1.31 4.64
C LYS A 319 13.97 1.12 3.44
N TYR A 320 14.69 2.15 3.02
CA TYR A 320 15.63 2.08 1.90
C TYR A 320 16.75 1.05 2.17
N PRO A 321 17.19 0.25 1.17
CA PRO A 321 16.83 0.26 -0.25
C PRO A 321 15.57 -0.54 -0.61
N GLN A 322 14.79 -1.01 0.37
CA GLN A 322 13.52 -1.67 0.06
C GLN A 322 12.54 -0.65 -0.52
N GLN A 323 11.83 -1.05 -1.58
CA GLN A 323 10.81 -0.20 -2.18
C GLN A 323 9.70 0.09 -1.15
N SER A 324 9.48 1.36 -0.86
CA SER A 324 8.47 1.78 0.11
C SER A 324 7.63 2.94 -0.37
N GLY A 325 6.35 2.92 -0.02
CA GLY A 325 5.45 4.06 -0.21
C GLY A 325 5.91 5.32 0.53
N SER A 326 6.75 5.18 1.56
CA SER A 326 7.32 6.31 2.30
C SER A 326 8.37 7.10 1.52
N HIS A 327 8.88 6.59 0.38
CA HIS A 327 10.00 7.24 -0.29
C HIS A 327 9.69 8.73 -0.59
N PRO A 328 10.56 9.67 -0.18
CA PRO A 328 10.25 11.10 -0.21
C PRO A 328 10.44 11.69 -1.61
N HIS A 329 9.54 12.57 -2.03
CA HIS A 329 9.72 13.47 -3.18
C HIS A 329 9.57 14.91 -2.73
N VAL A 330 10.54 15.76 -3.10
CA VAL A 330 10.67 17.12 -2.56
C VAL A 330 10.68 18.18 -3.66
N SER A 331 10.27 19.39 -3.29
CA SER A 331 10.40 20.62 -4.08
C SER A 331 10.92 21.73 -3.18
N GLY A 332 11.80 22.60 -3.71
CA GLY A 332 12.42 23.67 -2.94
C GLY A 332 13.66 23.25 -2.14
N LEU A 333 14.03 21.97 -2.21
CA LEU A 333 15.17 21.38 -1.52
C LEU A 333 15.98 20.49 -2.45
N ARG A 334 17.29 20.42 -2.19
CA ARG A 334 18.17 19.33 -2.63
C ARG A 334 18.81 18.67 -1.42
N LEU A 335 18.76 17.33 -1.40
CA LEU A 335 19.23 16.49 -0.31
C LEU A 335 20.42 15.65 -0.76
N THR A 336 21.42 15.53 0.11
CA THR A 336 22.42 14.46 0.06
C THR A 336 22.24 13.61 1.30
N VAL A 337 22.00 12.32 1.10
CA VAL A 337 21.72 11.33 2.13
C VAL A 337 22.84 10.31 2.11
N ASP A 338 23.44 10.04 3.27
CA ASP A 338 24.45 9.00 3.43
C ASP A 338 23.84 7.83 4.18
N MET A 339 23.62 6.72 3.46
CA MET A 339 23.03 5.50 4.00
C MET A 339 24.08 4.60 4.68
N CYS A 340 25.37 4.91 4.54
CA CYS A 340 26.47 4.18 5.17
C CYS A 340 26.75 4.63 6.60
N LEU A 341 26.25 5.81 7.00
CA LEU A 341 26.31 6.26 8.39
C LEU A 341 25.42 5.41 9.29
N THR A 342 25.79 5.32 10.58
CA THR A 342 25.03 4.59 11.60
C THR A 342 24.65 5.55 12.74
N PRO A 343 23.40 6.07 12.79
CA PRO A 343 22.31 5.87 11.82
C PRO A 343 22.51 6.65 10.50
N PRO A 344 21.80 6.27 9.43
CA PRO A 344 21.76 7.05 8.18
C PRO A 344 21.38 8.51 8.43
N ALA A 345 21.94 9.42 7.63
CA ALA A 345 21.72 10.85 7.83
C ALA A 345 21.67 11.65 6.54
N ILE A 346 20.90 12.75 6.57
CA ILE A 346 20.97 13.81 5.55
C ILE A 346 22.22 14.66 5.85
N THR A 347 23.28 14.46 5.08
CA THR A 347 24.58 15.15 5.23
C THR A 347 24.58 16.55 4.60
N LYS A 348 23.67 16.81 3.66
CA LYS A 348 23.47 18.12 3.06
C LYS A 348 22.00 18.36 2.75
N MET A 349 21.49 19.52 3.16
CA MET A 349 20.14 20.00 2.84
C MET A 349 20.25 21.47 2.44
N VAL A 350 19.98 21.76 1.17
CA VAL A 350 20.08 23.11 0.60
C VAL A 350 18.78 23.51 -0.10
N ASN A 351 18.51 24.81 -0.16
CA ASN A 351 17.40 25.36 -0.93
C ASN A 351 17.71 25.37 -2.45
N ASP A 352 16.77 25.84 -3.27
CA ASP A 352 16.94 25.92 -4.73
C ASP A 352 18.14 26.79 -5.17
N ASN A 353 18.51 27.80 -4.37
CA ASN A 353 19.66 28.67 -4.59
C ASN A 353 21.00 28.00 -4.22
N GLY A 354 20.95 26.80 -3.64
CA GLY A 354 22.13 26.08 -3.16
C GLY A 354 22.62 26.52 -1.78
N GLU A 355 21.85 27.35 -1.07
CA GLU A 355 22.17 27.81 0.27
C GLU A 355 21.76 26.75 1.30
N PRO A 356 22.59 26.49 2.34
CA PRO A 356 22.21 25.61 3.44
C PRO A 356 20.90 26.05 4.09
N VAL A 357 20.01 25.09 4.34
CA VAL A 357 18.77 25.37 5.07
C VAL A 357 19.10 25.58 6.55
N ASP A 358 18.62 26.68 7.12
CA ASP A 358 18.72 26.96 8.55
C ASP A 358 17.84 25.97 9.32
N LEU A 359 18.47 25.17 10.19
CA LEU A 359 17.80 24.12 10.95
C LEU A 359 17.01 24.65 12.15
N ASP A 360 17.31 25.85 12.61
CA ASP A 360 16.60 26.48 13.73
C ASP A 360 15.42 27.35 13.26
N ALA A 361 15.41 27.72 11.98
CA ALA A 361 14.33 28.47 11.35
C ALA A 361 13.06 27.62 11.15
N GLU A 362 11.90 28.28 11.20
CA GLU A 362 10.62 27.70 10.80
C GLU A 362 10.46 27.81 9.27
N LEU A 363 9.99 26.72 8.66
CA LEU A 363 9.69 26.61 7.24
C LEU A 363 8.22 26.28 7.03
N LEU A 364 7.65 26.79 5.95
CA LEU A 364 6.35 26.40 5.45
C LEU A 364 6.50 25.23 4.48
N VAL A 365 5.84 24.12 4.79
CA VAL A 365 5.88 22.89 4.00
C VAL A 365 4.47 22.51 3.55
N ALA A 366 4.26 22.42 2.23
CA ALA A 366 3.03 21.94 1.63
C ALA A 366 3.08 20.42 1.45
N THR A 367 2.13 19.70 2.04
CA THR A 367 2.08 18.23 1.97
C THR A 367 0.65 17.68 2.13
N SER A 368 0.48 16.37 2.33
CA SER A 368 -0.80 15.72 2.60
C SER A 368 -1.11 15.70 4.10
N LYS A 369 -2.40 15.70 4.45
CA LYS A 369 -2.83 15.49 5.85
C LYS A 369 -2.33 14.16 6.44
N PHE A 370 -2.17 13.12 5.61
CA PHE A 370 -1.61 11.83 6.02
C PHE A 370 -0.16 11.97 6.51
N VAL A 371 0.68 12.64 5.72
CA VAL A 371 2.08 12.91 6.08
C VAL A 371 2.18 13.79 7.31
N ALA A 372 1.42 14.90 7.36
CA ALA A 372 1.41 15.81 8.51
C ALA A 372 0.97 15.12 9.82
N GLY A 373 0.13 14.10 9.71
CA GLY A 373 -0.29 13.26 10.84
C GLY A 373 0.71 12.17 11.25
N GLY A 374 1.93 12.16 10.71
CA GLY A 374 2.94 11.15 11.01
C GLY A 374 2.76 9.83 10.26
N GLY A 375 2.03 9.85 9.13
CA GLY A 375 1.87 8.71 8.23
C GLY A 375 3.21 8.10 7.79
N ASP A 376 3.17 6.84 7.36
CA ASP A 376 4.34 6.01 7.04
C ASP A 376 5.31 5.83 8.24
N GLY A 377 4.86 6.10 9.46
CA GLY A 377 5.68 6.01 10.69
C GLY A 377 6.61 7.21 10.91
N CYS A 378 6.45 8.29 10.14
CA CYS A 378 7.32 9.46 10.18
C CYS A 378 6.87 10.46 11.26
N SER A 379 7.05 10.06 12.52
CA SER A 379 6.56 10.81 13.71
C SER A 379 7.10 12.25 13.84
N SER A 380 8.22 12.60 13.21
CA SER A 380 8.76 13.98 13.29
C SER A 380 7.82 15.03 12.69
N TRP A 381 6.92 14.64 11.76
CA TRP A 381 5.89 15.54 11.24
C TRP A 381 4.92 16.04 12.32
N LEU A 382 4.69 15.27 13.38
CA LEU A 382 3.79 15.64 14.49
C LEU A 382 4.30 16.83 15.32
N LYS A 383 5.57 17.21 15.16
CA LYS A 383 6.15 18.40 15.79
C LYS A 383 5.81 19.69 15.04
N GLY A 384 5.34 19.58 13.79
CA GLY A 384 4.88 20.71 13.00
C GLY A 384 3.45 21.13 13.35
N GLU A 385 3.14 22.40 13.12
CA GLU A 385 1.80 22.96 13.27
C GLU A 385 1.09 23.01 11.92
N VAL A 386 -0.05 22.33 11.78
CA VAL A 386 -0.90 22.47 10.59
C VAL A 386 -1.60 23.83 10.63
N LEU A 387 -1.18 24.76 9.78
CA LEU A 387 -1.73 26.12 9.75
C LEU A 387 -3.08 26.20 9.03
N ARG A 388 -3.24 25.41 7.95
CA ARG A 388 -4.50 25.33 7.20
C ARG A 388 -4.60 24.07 6.35
N GLU A 389 -5.84 23.64 6.11
CA GLU A 389 -6.19 22.69 5.06
C GLU A 389 -6.51 23.45 3.76
N ALA A 390 -6.21 22.81 2.63
CA ALA A 390 -6.48 23.31 1.28
C ALA A 390 -7.34 22.30 0.50
N ALA A 391 -7.46 22.51 -0.81
CA ALA A 391 -8.13 21.59 -1.72
C ALA A 391 -7.50 20.18 -1.70
N LYS A 392 -8.19 19.20 -2.28
CA LYS A 392 -7.63 17.85 -2.41
C LYS A 392 -6.39 17.89 -3.29
N ILE A 393 -5.39 17.06 -2.99
CA ILE A 393 -4.13 17.07 -3.74
C ILE A 393 -4.32 16.95 -5.26
N PRO A 394 -5.20 16.07 -5.79
CA PRO A 394 -5.47 16.04 -7.24
C PRO A 394 -6.00 17.37 -7.79
N GLU A 395 -6.80 18.11 -7.03
CA GLU A 395 -7.32 19.43 -7.45
C GLU A 395 -6.20 20.47 -7.47
N VAL A 396 -5.34 20.48 -6.43
CA VAL A 396 -4.15 21.34 -6.36
C VAL A 396 -3.21 21.09 -7.54
N VAL A 397 -2.95 19.82 -7.86
CA VAL A 397 -2.10 19.44 -9.00
C VAL A 397 -2.77 19.84 -10.32
N ALA A 398 -4.08 19.69 -10.45
CA ALA A 398 -4.80 20.12 -11.64
C ALA A 398 -4.67 21.64 -11.89
N ASP A 399 -4.82 22.45 -10.85
CA ASP A 399 -4.68 23.91 -10.92
C ASP A 399 -3.27 24.32 -11.35
N PHE A 400 -2.25 23.68 -10.79
CA PHE A 400 -0.86 23.88 -11.20
C PHE A 400 -0.64 23.53 -12.68
N MET A 401 -1.14 22.37 -13.12
CA MET A 401 -1.03 21.92 -14.51
C MET A 401 -1.70 22.90 -15.48
N MET A 402 -2.91 23.39 -15.15
CA MET A 402 -3.65 24.35 -15.99
C MET A 402 -2.92 25.69 -16.14
N LYS A 403 -2.18 26.12 -15.11
CA LYS A 403 -1.35 27.34 -15.17
C LYS A 403 -0.12 27.15 -16.05
N LYS A 404 0.53 25.97 -15.99
CA LYS A 404 1.75 25.67 -16.76
C LYS A 404 1.46 25.31 -18.21
N ARG A 405 0.38 24.55 -18.47
CA ARG A 405 -0.09 24.03 -19.78
C ARG A 405 0.87 23.10 -20.53
N LEU A 406 2.17 23.31 -20.45
CA LEU A 406 3.23 22.45 -20.97
C LEU A 406 4.14 22.06 -19.80
N LEU A 407 4.29 20.76 -19.56
CA LEU A 407 5.07 20.23 -18.44
C LEU A 407 6.35 19.61 -18.95
N ALA A 408 7.49 20.13 -18.51
CA ALA A 408 8.81 19.58 -18.81
C ALA A 408 9.48 19.19 -17.50
N TYR A 409 9.50 17.89 -17.22
CA TYR A 409 10.20 17.31 -16.08
C TYR A 409 11.19 16.26 -16.61
N PRO A 410 12.51 16.46 -16.47
CA PRO A 410 13.47 15.42 -16.80
C PRO A 410 13.28 14.22 -15.86
N GLU A 411 13.83 13.07 -16.22
CA GLU A 411 13.69 11.84 -15.43
C GLU A 411 14.23 12.01 -13.99
N ASN A 412 15.29 12.81 -13.83
CA ASN A 412 15.94 13.11 -12.56
C ASN A 412 16.52 14.54 -12.59
N GLU A 413 16.37 15.30 -11.51
CA GLU A 413 16.89 16.68 -11.35
C GLU A 413 17.97 16.79 -10.25
N GLY A 414 18.31 15.68 -9.59
CA GLY A 414 19.25 15.64 -8.47
C GLY A 414 18.70 16.30 -7.22
N ARG A 415 17.38 16.24 -7.00
CA ARG A 415 16.74 16.70 -5.76
C ARG A 415 17.09 15.79 -4.59
N ILE A 416 17.32 14.50 -4.83
CA ILE A 416 17.73 13.55 -3.78
C ILE A 416 18.91 12.73 -4.30
N THR A 417 20.06 12.89 -3.65
CA THR A 417 21.28 12.10 -3.91
C THR A 417 21.50 11.15 -2.73
N ILE A 418 21.52 9.85 -2.99
CA ILE A 418 21.79 8.81 -1.99
C ILE A 418 23.22 8.29 -2.19
N LEU A 419 24.03 8.31 -1.13
CA LEU A 419 25.36 7.73 -1.06
C LEU A 419 25.25 6.34 -0.43
N GLU A 420 25.82 5.34 -1.10
CA GLU A 420 25.81 3.92 -0.76
C GLU A 420 27.21 3.31 -0.69
#